data_AF-A0A6S7I869-F1
#
_entry.id   AF-A0A6S7I869-F1
#
_cell.length_a   1.000
_cell.length_b   1.000
_cell.length_c   1.000
_cell.angle_alpha   90.00
_cell.angle_beta   90.00
_cell.angle_gamma   90.00
#
_symmetry.space_group_name_H-M   'P 1'
#
loop_
_entity.id
_entity.type
_entity.pdbx_description
1 polymer ?
#
loop_
_entity_poly.entity_id
_entity_poly.type
_entity_poly.pdbx_seq_one_letter_code
_entity_poly.pdbx_strand_id
1 'polypeptide(L)'
;MSHAAFVYLDDGISGHKQRLDAVAASIIHKNDLTLSGLVANDEKCHWGTNAAVGPSVRLFTRQLFYTISQRGFWSDYLTDIPPLLVEELRFWLTNLGCLNGYSMTPKVSAEPLYIYTDASSFGYGGYLASLHEFKAQGHWTLQQKVKSSTFRELLAILQVLKVFLKHLEHKRIKVFSDSQSACCIVLVGSRVPELQHIAVEIFNLCFFNDIQIESQWIPRTQNQIADALSKATDLDDYSTYYMPNGVLSPSIDAEAVDCFTQNWSNDTNWLCPPVSLVIPTIRHMCSCKGTGTLIVPYWPSAIFWPMIMPGPGRYASFIKETLVLPKCPHMCIPGKGQLIAYQSKPSVFMDKFRVAQPIWL
;
A
#
# COMPACT_ATOMS: atom_id res chain seq x y z
N MET A 1 -20.74 -41.76 1.71
CA MET A 1 -20.78 -41.36 3.14
C MET A 1 -19.36 -40.96 3.53
N SER A 2 -19.17 -39.86 4.24
CA SER A 2 -17.84 -39.42 4.68
C SER A 2 -17.35 -40.25 5.87
N HIS A 3 -16.12 -40.73 5.80
CA HIS A 3 -15.43 -41.37 6.92
C HIS A 3 -14.31 -40.45 7.39
N ALA A 4 -14.59 -39.64 8.41
CA ALA A 4 -13.56 -38.87 9.08
C ALA A 4 -12.69 -39.82 9.91
N ALA A 5 -11.42 -39.97 9.52
CA ALA A 5 -10.42 -40.69 10.29
C ALA A 5 -9.61 -39.68 11.11
N PHE A 6 -9.66 -39.82 12.44
CA PHE A 6 -8.85 -39.02 13.36
C PHE A 6 -7.54 -39.76 13.64
N VAL A 7 -6.42 -39.07 13.51
CA VAL A 7 -5.05 -39.60 13.69
C VAL A 7 -4.26 -38.61 14.54
N TYR A 8 -3.54 -39.13 15.54
CA TYR A 8 -2.53 -38.40 16.32
C TYR A 8 -1.14 -38.93 15.95
N LEU A 9 -0.15 -38.04 15.86
CA LEU A 9 1.19 -38.38 15.36
C LEU A 9 2.17 -38.78 16.48
N ASP A 10 2.09 -38.13 17.64
CA ASP A 10 3.08 -38.30 18.71
C ASP A 10 2.66 -39.31 19.80
N ASP A 11 1.36 -39.64 19.91
CA ASP A 11 0.81 -40.68 20.80
C ASP A 11 0.81 -42.09 20.15
N GLY A 12 1.55 -42.28 19.05
CA GLY A 12 1.50 -43.50 18.23
C GLY A 12 0.32 -43.55 17.25
N ILE A 13 0.59 -44.09 16.05
CA ILE A 13 -0.36 -44.02 14.92
C ILE A 13 -1.55 -44.97 15.13
N SER A 14 -2.70 -44.39 15.45
CA SER A 14 -4.01 -45.05 15.43
C SER A 14 -5.00 -44.25 14.56
N GLY A 15 -6.02 -44.91 14.02
CA GLY A 15 -7.00 -44.31 13.11
C GLY A 15 -8.42 -44.76 13.41
N HIS A 16 -9.25 -43.87 13.94
CA HIS A 16 -10.60 -44.21 14.40
C HIS A 16 -11.70 -43.39 13.68
N LYS A 17 -12.89 -43.99 13.57
CA LYS A 17 -14.05 -43.45 12.83
C LYS A 17 -14.83 -42.37 13.56
N GLN A 18 -14.67 -42.26 14.89
CA GLN A 18 -15.26 -41.19 15.69
C GLN A 18 -14.19 -40.51 16.55
N ARG A 19 -14.41 -39.24 16.88
CA ARG A 19 -13.48 -38.45 17.71
C ARG A 19 -13.37 -39.00 19.13
N LEU A 20 -14.46 -39.55 19.70
CA LEU A 20 -14.45 -40.14 21.04
C LEU A 20 -13.55 -41.38 21.08
N ASP A 21 -13.71 -42.29 20.12
CA ASP A 21 -12.86 -43.49 19.96
C ASP A 21 -11.37 -43.12 19.85
N ALA A 22 -11.03 -42.08 19.07
CA ALA A 22 -9.67 -41.61 18.89
C ALA A 22 -9.06 -41.00 20.17
N VAL A 23 -9.85 -40.24 20.93
CA VAL A 23 -9.43 -39.68 22.22
C VAL A 23 -9.22 -40.80 23.25
N ALA A 24 -10.09 -41.82 23.26
CA ALA A 24 -9.91 -42.98 24.13
C ALA A 24 -8.62 -43.76 23.80
N ALA A 25 -8.30 -43.94 22.51
CA ALA A 25 -7.07 -44.59 22.07
C ALA A 25 -5.80 -43.80 22.45
N SER A 26 -5.80 -42.48 22.24
CA SER A 26 -4.70 -41.59 22.67
C SER A 26 -4.45 -41.67 24.19
N ILE A 27 -5.51 -41.68 25.01
CA ILE A 27 -5.39 -41.85 26.47
C ILE A 27 -4.76 -43.20 26.85
N ILE A 28 -5.13 -44.29 26.16
CA ILE A 28 -4.55 -45.62 26.42
C ILE A 28 -3.05 -45.62 26.06
N HIS A 29 -2.69 -45.19 24.86
CA HIS A 29 -1.28 -45.14 24.45
C HIS A 29 -0.42 -44.24 25.34
N LYS A 30 -0.95 -43.10 25.82
CA LYS A 30 -0.25 -42.24 26.79
C LYS A 30 0.02 -42.94 28.12
N ASN A 31 -0.92 -43.75 28.61
CA ASN A 31 -0.69 -44.57 29.79
C ASN A 31 0.38 -45.63 29.54
N ASP A 32 0.33 -46.33 28.40
CA ASP A 32 1.32 -47.36 28.04
C ASP A 32 2.74 -46.78 27.87
N LEU A 33 2.86 -45.61 27.23
CA LEU A 33 4.12 -44.86 27.14
C LEU A 33 4.66 -44.48 28.53
N THR A 34 3.78 -43.96 29.41
CA THR A 34 4.15 -43.61 30.79
C THR A 34 4.62 -44.85 31.57
N LEU A 35 3.93 -45.99 31.42
CA LEU A 35 4.31 -47.27 32.02
C LEU A 35 5.63 -47.83 31.47
N SER A 36 5.98 -47.53 30.21
CA SER A 36 7.29 -47.85 29.62
C SER A 36 8.45 -46.97 30.11
N GLY A 37 8.17 -45.94 30.93
CA GLY A 37 9.15 -44.97 31.40
C GLY A 37 9.37 -43.77 30.46
N LEU A 38 8.62 -43.68 29.36
CA LEU A 38 8.62 -42.53 28.46
C LEU A 38 7.63 -41.47 28.97
N VAL A 39 8.18 -40.39 29.55
CA VAL A 39 7.38 -39.23 29.95
C VAL A 39 6.93 -38.45 28.72
N ALA A 40 5.73 -38.73 28.24
CA ALA A 40 5.04 -37.88 27.25
C ALA A 40 4.84 -36.48 27.85
N ASN A 41 5.13 -35.44 27.07
CA ASN A 41 4.94 -34.05 27.49
C ASN A 41 3.57 -33.57 26.98
N ASP A 42 2.62 -33.34 27.90
CA ASP A 42 1.24 -32.98 27.56
C ASP A 42 1.10 -31.64 26.81
N GLU A 43 2.03 -30.71 26.98
CA GLU A 43 2.06 -29.45 26.21
C GLU A 43 2.53 -29.70 24.77
N LYS A 44 3.50 -30.60 24.56
CA LYS A 44 4.00 -30.96 23.22
C LYS A 44 2.98 -31.66 22.33
N CYS A 45 1.94 -32.28 22.89
CA CYS A 45 0.83 -32.87 22.14
C CYS A 45 0.03 -31.85 21.32
N HIS A 46 0.32 -30.55 21.45
CA HIS A 46 -0.18 -29.49 20.59
C HIS A 46 1.02 -28.76 19.94
N TRP A 47 1.10 -28.75 18.61
CA TRP A 47 2.15 -27.99 17.90
C TRP A 47 1.86 -26.48 17.97
N GLY A 48 2.14 -25.88 19.13
CA GLY A 48 1.90 -24.49 19.47
C GLY A 48 2.85 -23.51 18.78
N THR A 49 2.99 -23.58 17.46
CA THR A 49 3.84 -22.66 16.67
C THR A 49 3.57 -21.18 16.98
N ASN A 50 2.32 -20.79 17.25
CA ASN A 50 1.96 -19.42 17.64
C ASN A 50 2.70 -18.93 18.90
N ALA A 51 3.08 -19.83 19.81
CA ALA A 51 3.83 -19.48 21.03
C ALA A 51 5.33 -19.28 20.77
N ALA A 52 5.89 -19.95 19.75
CA ALA A 52 7.31 -19.87 19.40
C ALA A 52 7.63 -18.74 18.40
N VAL A 53 6.74 -18.52 17.41
CA VAL A 53 6.94 -17.60 16.27
C VAL A 53 5.81 -16.57 16.09
N GLY A 54 4.87 -16.48 17.01
CA GLY A 54 3.83 -15.44 17.03
C GLY A 54 2.78 -15.54 15.91
N PRO A 55 2.13 -14.43 15.53
CA PRO A 55 1.09 -14.39 14.50
C PRO A 55 1.52 -14.87 13.11
N SER A 56 2.84 -14.96 12.85
CA SER A 56 3.43 -15.40 11.58
C SER A 56 2.81 -16.71 11.07
N VAL A 57 2.51 -17.67 11.95
CA VAL A 57 1.88 -18.95 11.58
C VAL A 57 0.61 -18.75 10.76
N ARG A 58 -0.29 -17.89 11.23
CA ARG A 58 -1.59 -17.67 10.56
C ARG A 58 -1.45 -16.98 9.21
N LEU A 59 -0.36 -16.25 9.00
CA LEU A 59 -0.01 -15.65 7.72
C LEU A 59 0.63 -16.70 6.78
N PHE A 60 1.60 -17.47 7.29
CA PHE A 60 2.51 -18.30 6.48
C PHE A 60 2.32 -19.82 6.61
N THR A 61 1.22 -20.38 7.14
CA THR A 61 0.92 -21.83 7.01
C THR A 61 -0.38 -22.11 6.26
N ARG A 62 -0.87 -21.13 5.48
CA ARG A 62 -2.21 -21.19 4.88
C ARG A 62 -2.23 -22.12 3.68
N GLN A 63 -1.16 -22.09 2.88
CA GLN A 63 -1.04 -22.94 1.70
C GLN A 63 -0.71 -24.40 2.09
N LEU A 64 0.06 -24.62 3.15
CA LEU A 64 0.27 -25.91 3.81
C LEU A 64 -1.07 -26.54 4.22
N PHE A 65 -1.86 -25.85 5.05
CA PHE A 65 -3.17 -26.37 5.48
C PHE A 65 -4.15 -26.52 4.31
N TYR A 66 -4.11 -25.64 3.31
CA TYR A 66 -4.94 -25.79 2.11
C TYR A 66 -4.57 -27.04 1.31
N THR A 67 -3.28 -27.23 0.97
CA THR A 67 -2.82 -28.40 0.21
C THR A 67 -3.02 -29.71 0.98
N ILE A 68 -2.85 -29.72 2.31
CA ILE A 68 -3.23 -30.87 3.15
C ILE A 68 -4.74 -31.15 3.05
N SER A 69 -5.59 -30.13 3.09
CA SER A 69 -7.05 -30.31 3.04
C SER A 69 -7.63 -30.65 1.66
N GLN A 70 -6.83 -30.63 0.58
CA GLN A 70 -7.24 -31.15 -0.74
C GLN A 70 -6.97 -32.66 -0.91
N ARG A 71 -6.29 -33.32 0.02
CA ARG A 71 -5.94 -34.74 -0.09
C ARG A 71 -7.09 -35.66 0.32
N GLY A 72 -7.23 -36.80 -0.36
CA GLY A 72 -8.25 -37.80 -0.03
C GLY A 72 -7.79 -38.74 1.09
N PHE A 73 -6.51 -39.11 1.09
CA PHE A 73 -5.91 -40.06 2.03
C PHE A 73 -4.50 -39.63 2.47
N TRP A 74 -4.12 -40.08 3.68
CA TRP A 74 -2.79 -39.84 4.27
C TRP A 74 -1.63 -40.48 3.47
N SER A 75 -1.92 -41.43 2.59
CA SER A 75 -0.99 -42.06 1.65
C SER A 75 -0.78 -41.32 0.33
N ASP A 76 -1.61 -40.34 -0.02
CA ASP A 76 -1.54 -39.64 -1.32
C ASP A 76 -0.22 -38.85 -1.46
N TYR A 77 0.59 -39.20 -2.46
CA TYR A 77 1.78 -38.42 -2.80
C TYR A 77 1.39 -37.10 -3.47
N LEU A 78 2.01 -36.00 -3.04
CA LEU A 78 1.88 -34.71 -3.72
C LEU A 78 2.74 -34.72 -5.00
N THR A 79 2.12 -35.11 -6.13
CA THR A 79 2.77 -35.10 -7.45
C THR A 79 3.09 -33.69 -7.92
N ASP A 80 2.14 -32.76 -7.71
CA ASP A 80 2.20 -31.38 -8.17
C ASP A 80 2.21 -30.45 -6.96
N ILE A 81 3.38 -29.90 -6.63
CA ILE A 81 3.56 -28.97 -5.51
C ILE A 81 3.24 -27.55 -6.01
N PRO A 82 2.20 -26.86 -5.48
CA PRO A 82 1.86 -25.51 -5.93
C PRO A 82 3.02 -24.53 -5.71
N PRO A 83 3.30 -23.57 -6.63
CA PRO A 83 4.38 -22.59 -6.45
C PRO A 83 4.29 -21.81 -5.13
N LEU A 84 3.07 -21.42 -4.73
CA LEU A 84 2.79 -20.77 -3.44
C LEU A 84 3.17 -21.65 -2.23
N LEU A 85 3.11 -22.97 -2.35
CA LEU A 85 3.54 -23.89 -1.29
C LEU A 85 5.06 -23.96 -1.21
N VAL A 86 5.75 -23.90 -2.35
CA VAL A 86 7.22 -23.83 -2.41
C VAL A 86 7.71 -22.51 -1.79
N GLU A 87 7.03 -21.39 -2.04
CA GLU A 87 7.30 -20.10 -1.41
C GLU A 87 7.06 -20.14 0.10
N GLU A 88 5.93 -20.71 0.54
CA GLU A 88 5.59 -20.85 1.97
C GLU A 88 6.60 -21.75 2.73
N LEU A 89 7.02 -22.86 2.12
CA LEU A 89 8.06 -23.75 2.66
C LEU A 89 9.45 -23.07 2.70
N ARG A 90 9.81 -22.32 1.66
CA ARG A 90 11.06 -21.53 1.63
C ARG A 90 11.06 -20.42 2.67
N PHE A 91 9.92 -19.78 2.91
CA PHE A 91 9.77 -18.79 3.98
C PHE A 91 10.12 -19.42 5.33
N TRP A 92 9.51 -20.56 5.68
CA TRP A 92 9.83 -21.23 6.95
C TRP A 92 11.29 -21.65 7.03
N LEU A 93 11.81 -22.33 6.01
CA LEU A 93 13.20 -22.80 5.99
C LEU A 93 14.21 -21.66 6.20
N THR A 94 13.93 -20.48 5.65
CA THR A 94 14.81 -19.30 5.76
C THR A 94 14.63 -18.56 7.09
N ASN A 95 13.40 -18.42 7.58
CA ASN A 95 13.08 -17.50 8.68
C ASN A 95 12.91 -18.16 10.05
N LEU A 96 12.82 -19.50 10.15
CA LEU A 96 12.55 -20.20 11.42
C LEU A 96 13.51 -19.81 12.55
N GLY A 97 14.81 -19.66 12.24
CA GLY A 97 15.82 -19.25 13.22
C GLY A 97 15.68 -17.81 13.70
N CYS A 98 15.16 -16.91 12.86
CA CYS A 98 14.96 -15.49 13.20
C CYS A 98 13.60 -15.24 13.87
N LEU A 99 12.58 -16.03 13.53
CA LEU A 99 11.25 -15.97 14.13
C LEU A 99 11.18 -16.62 15.52
N ASN A 100 12.15 -17.49 15.84
CA ASN A 100 12.25 -18.16 17.13
C ASN A 100 12.51 -17.17 18.27
N GLY A 101 11.74 -17.27 19.35
CA GLY A 101 11.83 -16.35 20.50
C GLY A 101 10.84 -15.19 20.44
N TYR A 102 9.72 -15.35 19.73
CA TYR A 102 8.62 -14.38 19.79
C TYR A 102 8.17 -14.16 21.24
N SER A 103 8.22 -12.90 21.71
CA SER A 103 7.99 -12.57 23.12
C SER A 103 6.54 -12.88 23.55
N MET A 104 6.36 -13.98 24.28
CA MET A 104 5.07 -14.39 24.86
C MET A 104 4.56 -13.40 25.92
N THR A 105 5.47 -12.72 26.62
CA THR A 105 5.15 -11.56 27.44
C THR A 105 5.03 -10.31 26.56
N PRO A 106 3.97 -9.49 26.73
CA PRO A 106 3.95 -8.14 26.17
C PRO A 106 5.17 -7.35 26.68
N LYS A 107 5.82 -6.54 25.82
CA LYS A 107 6.90 -5.65 26.25
C LYS A 107 6.36 -4.71 27.34
N VAL A 108 6.86 -4.87 28.57
CA VAL A 108 6.43 -4.06 29.70
C VAL A 108 6.93 -2.62 29.51
N SER A 109 6.03 -1.64 29.69
CA SER A 109 6.27 -0.19 29.60
C SER A 109 6.41 0.41 28.19
N ALA A 110 5.26 0.66 27.54
CA ALA A 110 4.98 1.86 26.75
C ALA A 110 3.46 1.95 26.44
N GLU A 111 2.89 3.16 26.37
CA GLU A 111 1.61 3.34 25.66
C GLU A 111 1.83 3.07 24.15
N PRO A 112 0.89 2.40 23.47
CA PRO A 112 1.02 2.12 22.05
C PRO A 112 0.87 3.39 21.22
N LEU A 113 1.69 3.55 20.18
CA LEU A 113 1.54 4.64 19.22
C LEU A 113 0.28 4.43 18.37
N TYR A 114 -0.72 5.30 18.54
CA TYR A 114 -1.97 5.27 17.79
C TYR A 114 -1.79 5.87 16.39
N ILE A 115 -2.04 5.07 15.36
CA ILE A 115 -1.96 5.44 13.94
C ILE A 115 -3.36 5.31 13.35
N TYR A 116 -3.80 6.30 12.58
CA TYR A 116 -5.10 6.28 11.89
C TYR A 116 -4.87 6.27 10.38
N THR A 117 -5.70 5.52 9.64
CA THR A 117 -5.53 5.24 8.21
C THR A 117 -6.88 5.15 7.48
N ASP A 118 -6.92 5.59 6.22
CA ASP A 118 -8.12 5.54 5.35
C ASP A 118 -7.71 5.47 3.87
N ALA A 119 -8.50 4.82 3.02
CA ALA A 119 -8.29 4.80 1.58
C ALA A 119 -9.49 5.33 0.78
N SER A 120 -9.25 6.37 -0.01
CA SER A 120 -10.23 6.82 -1.01
C SER A 120 -10.06 6.07 -2.34
N SER A 121 -10.86 6.46 -3.33
CA SER A 121 -10.67 6.08 -4.74
C SER A 121 -9.52 6.82 -5.43
N PHE A 122 -8.89 7.80 -4.77
CA PHE A 122 -7.84 8.67 -5.32
C PHE A 122 -6.46 8.44 -4.70
N GLY A 123 -6.41 8.22 -3.38
CA GLY A 123 -5.19 8.07 -2.60
C GLY A 123 -5.43 7.48 -1.21
N TYR A 124 -4.36 7.44 -0.42
CA TYR A 124 -4.38 7.08 1.00
C TYR A 124 -4.11 8.30 1.88
N GLY A 125 -4.61 8.23 3.11
CA GLY A 125 -4.34 9.20 4.15
C GLY A 125 -4.12 8.52 5.49
N GLY A 126 -3.29 9.12 6.34
CA GLY A 126 -3.10 8.68 7.71
C GLY A 126 -2.30 9.65 8.57
N TYR A 127 -2.35 9.48 9.88
CA TYR A 127 -1.63 10.34 10.83
C TYR A 127 -1.28 9.59 12.10
N LEU A 128 -0.26 10.10 12.80
CA LEU A 128 0.21 9.61 14.09
C LEU A 128 -0.38 10.49 15.21
N ALA A 129 -1.22 9.93 16.08
CA ALA A 129 -1.99 10.76 17.02
C ALA A 129 -1.16 11.40 18.13
N SER A 130 -0.03 10.80 18.51
CA SER A 130 0.90 11.37 19.51
C SER A 130 1.66 12.60 19.01
N LEU A 131 1.65 12.85 17.68
CA LEU A 131 2.36 13.95 17.03
C LEU A 131 1.45 14.51 15.91
N HIS A 132 0.42 15.29 16.27
CA HIS A 132 -0.65 15.74 15.37
C HIS A 132 -0.24 16.42 14.05
N GLU A 133 1.01 16.88 13.93
CA GLU A 133 1.58 17.44 12.70
C GLU A 133 2.01 16.37 11.68
N PHE A 134 2.32 15.15 12.14
CA PHE A 134 2.87 14.06 11.31
C PHE A 134 1.75 13.33 10.57
N LYS A 135 1.64 13.66 9.28
CA LYS A 135 0.61 13.18 8.36
C LYS A 135 1.27 12.51 7.15
N ALA A 136 0.71 11.38 6.75
CA ALA A 136 1.08 10.64 5.54
C ALA A 136 -0.09 10.73 4.56
N GLN A 137 0.20 11.11 3.32
CA GLN A 137 -0.78 11.18 2.24
C GLN A 137 -0.11 10.85 0.91
N GLY A 138 -0.84 10.27 -0.03
CA GLY A 138 -0.31 9.98 -1.37
C GLY A 138 -1.35 9.41 -2.32
N HIS A 139 -1.10 9.60 -3.61
CA HIS A 139 -2.03 9.21 -4.67
C HIS A 139 -1.82 7.76 -5.14
N TRP A 140 -2.90 7.11 -5.53
CA TRP A 140 -2.87 5.78 -6.16
C TRP A 140 -2.43 5.85 -7.62
N THR A 141 -1.58 4.91 -8.03
CA THR A 141 -1.29 4.66 -9.46
C THR A 141 -2.55 4.21 -10.20
N LEU A 142 -2.57 4.32 -11.54
CA LEU A 142 -3.72 3.90 -12.35
C LEU A 142 -4.12 2.43 -12.09
N GLN A 143 -3.13 1.54 -11.93
CA GLN A 143 -3.35 0.14 -11.59
C GLN A 143 -3.98 -0.03 -10.19
N GLN A 144 -3.50 0.71 -9.19
CA GLN A 144 -4.02 0.66 -7.82
C GLN A 144 -5.44 1.25 -7.70
N LYS A 145 -5.76 2.30 -8.48
CA LYS A 145 -7.10 2.92 -8.51
C LYS A 145 -8.20 1.92 -8.86
N VAL A 146 -7.93 1.00 -9.79
CA VAL A 146 -8.90 0.00 -10.29
C VAL A 146 -9.10 -1.20 -9.32
N LYS A 147 -8.25 -1.37 -8.30
CA LYS A 147 -8.36 -2.46 -7.32
C LYS A 147 -9.56 -2.30 -6.36
N SER A 148 -9.84 -3.32 -5.55
CA SER A 148 -10.93 -3.31 -4.58
C SER A 148 -10.71 -2.29 -3.45
N SER A 149 -11.76 -1.91 -2.73
CA SER A 149 -11.64 -1.09 -1.52
C SER A 149 -10.73 -1.74 -0.48
N THR A 150 -10.95 -3.01 -0.14
CA THR A 150 -10.10 -3.77 0.79
C THR A 150 -8.62 -3.77 0.39
N PHE A 151 -8.30 -3.82 -0.91
CA PHE A 151 -6.92 -3.70 -1.38
C PHE A 151 -6.33 -2.32 -1.09
N ARG A 152 -7.07 -1.25 -1.42
CA ARG A 152 -6.61 0.14 -1.19
C ARG A 152 -6.50 0.46 0.30
N GLU A 153 -7.40 -0.03 1.13
CA GLU A 153 -7.36 0.09 2.61
C GLU A 153 -6.13 -0.61 3.21
N LEU A 154 -5.89 -1.87 2.83
CA LEU A 154 -4.73 -2.63 3.31
C LEU A 154 -3.41 -2.03 2.80
N LEU A 155 -3.39 -1.52 1.57
CA LEU A 155 -2.25 -0.79 1.01
C LEU A 155 -2.05 0.57 1.70
N ALA A 156 -3.10 1.26 2.12
CA ALA A 156 -3.00 2.52 2.86
C ALA A 156 -2.29 2.31 4.20
N ILE A 157 -2.62 1.23 4.92
CA ILE A 157 -1.89 0.82 6.13
C ILE A 157 -0.40 0.63 5.81
N LEU A 158 -0.06 -0.16 4.78
CA LEU A 158 1.33 -0.40 4.40
C LEU A 158 2.10 0.89 4.03
N GLN A 159 1.48 1.82 3.29
CA GLN A 159 2.13 3.06 2.89
C GLN A 159 2.32 4.03 4.08
N VAL A 160 1.32 4.15 4.96
CA VAL A 160 1.42 4.99 6.17
C VAL A 160 2.49 4.46 7.12
N LEU A 161 2.61 3.13 7.26
CA LEU A 161 3.71 2.50 8.01
C LEU A 161 5.08 2.76 7.37
N LYS A 162 5.20 2.68 6.02
CA LYS A 162 6.44 3.01 5.29
C LYS A 162 6.86 4.48 5.48
N VAL A 163 5.91 5.42 5.48
CA VAL A 163 6.20 6.85 5.73
C VAL A 163 6.65 7.10 7.16
N PHE A 164 6.00 6.48 8.15
CA PHE A 164 6.33 6.72 9.56
C PHE A 164 7.46 5.86 10.13
N LEU A 165 8.01 4.89 9.40
CA LEU A 165 8.92 3.83 9.86
C LEU A 165 9.91 4.25 10.96
N LYS A 166 10.70 5.31 10.74
CA LYS A 166 11.70 5.87 11.68
C LYS A 166 11.17 6.31 13.04
N HIS A 167 9.85 6.53 13.14
CA HIS A 167 9.15 6.89 14.38
C HIS A 167 8.54 5.67 15.06
N LEU A 168 8.45 4.52 14.38
CA LEU A 168 7.77 3.30 14.82
C LEU A 168 8.74 2.17 15.20
N GLU A 169 9.98 2.19 14.69
CA GLU A 169 11.07 1.28 15.06
C GLU A 169 11.12 0.97 16.57
N HIS A 170 11.22 -0.32 16.91
CA HIS A 170 11.23 -0.89 18.27
C HIS A 170 9.97 -0.69 19.15
N LYS A 171 8.90 -0.06 18.64
CA LYS A 171 7.72 0.32 19.44
C LYS A 171 6.51 -0.58 19.20
N ARG A 172 5.58 -0.52 20.16
CA ARG A 172 4.22 -1.04 19.99
C ARG A 172 3.35 0.03 19.31
N ILE A 173 2.63 -0.36 18.28
CA ILE A 173 1.76 0.52 17.48
C ILE A 173 0.35 -0.05 17.44
N LYS A 174 -0.65 0.82 17.31
CA LYS A 174 -2.04 0.42 17.14
C LYS A 174 -2.68 1.18 15.98
N VAL A 175 -2.97 0.45 14.91
CA VAL A 175 -3.52 0.97 13.66
C VAL A 175 -5.05 0.96 13.72
N PHE A 176 -5.66 2.08 13.33
CA PHE A 176 -7.10 2.22 13.16
C PHE A 176 -7.45 2.48 11.68
N SER A 177 -8.50 1.80 11.20
CA SER A 177 -9.11 1.97 9.87
C SER A 177 -10.62 1.70 9.99
N ASP A 178 -11.42 2.29 9.09
CA ASP A 178 -12.86 1.98 9.00
C ASP A 178 -13.17 0.69 8.20
N SER A 179 -12.14 -0.01 7.74
CA SER A 179 -12.23 -1.29 7.05
C SER A 179 -11.96 -2.47 8.00
N GLN A 180 -13.04 -3.14 8.44
CA GLN A 180 -12.96 -4.38 9.23
C GLN A 180 -12.13 -5.46 8.51
N SER A 181 -12.29 -5.54 7.19
CA SER A 181 -11.55 -6.48 6.33
C SER A 181 -10.04 -6.21 6.35
N ALA A 182 -9.60 -4.95 6.27
CA ALA A 182 -8.18 -4.61 6.30
C ALA A 182 -7.57 -4.91 7.68
N CYS A 183 -8.23 -4.49 8.77
CA CYS A 183 -7.80 -4.79 10.14
C CYS A 183 -7.70 -6.32 10.39
N CYS A 184 -8.66 -7.10 9.90
CA CYS A 184 -8.61 -8.55 10.01
C CYS A 184 -7.40 -9.13 9.26
N ILE A 185 -7.18 -8.71 8.01
CA ILE A 185 -6.09 -9.23 7.16
C ILE A 185 -4.70 -8.88 7.72
N VAL A 186 -4.51 -7.72 8.38
CA VAL A 186 -3.24 -7.40 9.07
C VAL A 186 -2.88 -8.44 10.14
N LEU A 187 -3.87 -9.00 10.83
CA LEU A 187 -3.65 -9.95 11.93
C LEU A 187 -3.71 -11.43 11.53
N VAL A 188 -4.47 -11.79 10.48
CA VAL A 188 -4.70 -13.19 10.10
C VAL A 188 -4.49 -13.52 8.62
N GLY A 189 -4.06 -12.57 7.79
CA GLY A 189 -3.85 -12.78 6.35
C GLY A 189 -5.13 -12.96 5.54
N SER A 190 -4.97 -13.27 4.25
CA SER A 190 -6.08 -13.39 3.29
C SER A 190 -6.11 -14.77 2.62
N ARG A 191 -7.12 -14.99 1.78
CA ARG A 191 -7.16 -16.07 0.77
C ARG A 191 -6.93 -15.54 -0.65
N VAL A 192 -6.95 -14.22 -0.84
CA VAL A 192 -6.69 -13.57 -2.13
C VAL A 192 -5.20 -13.27 -2.22
N PRO A 193 -4.45 -13.79 -3.21
CA PRO A 193 -2.99 -13.64 -3.29
C PRO A 193 -2.52 -12.18 -3.20
N GLU A 194 -3.19 -11.25 -3.89
CA GLU A 194 -2.84 -9.82 -3.86
C GLU A 194 -2.96 -9.19 -2.46
N LEU A 195 -3.95 -9.59 -1.68
CA LEU A 195 -4.14 -9.11 -0.30
C LEU A 195 -3.18 -9.81 0.66
N GLN A 196 -2.87 -11.09 0.40
CA GLN A 196 -1.90 -11.86 1.17
C GLN A 196 -0.48 -11.29 0.99
N HIS A 197 -0.09 -10.87 -0.22
CA HIS A 197 1.20 -10.21 -0.47
C HIS A 197 1.37 -8.94 0.36
N ILE A 198 0.35 -8.08 0.40
CA ILE A 198 0.38 -6.85 1.20
C ILE A 198 0.42 -7.18 2.71
N ALA A 199 -0.31 -8.20 3.17
CA ALA A 199 -0.24 -8.65 4.57
C ALA A 199 1.17 -9.16 4.94
N VAL A 200 1.85 -9.87 4.03
CA VAL A 200 3.23 -10.32 4.16
C VAL A 200 4.22 -9.14 4.15
N GLU A 201 4.03 -8.14 3.29
CA GLU A 201 4.83 -6.90 3.34
C GLU A 201 4.66 -6.14 4.67
N ILE A 202 3.44 -6.02 5.20
CA ILE A 202 3.18 -5.39 6.50
C ILE A 202 3.87 -6.17 7.61
N PHE A 203 3.73 -7.50 7.64
CA PHE A 203 4.39 -8.35 8.62
C PHE A 203 5.92 -8.22 8.57
N ASN A 204 6.51 -8.33 7.37
CA ASN A 204 7.96 -8.24 7.19
C ASN A 204 8.49 -6.85 7.61
N LEU A 205 7.78 -5.77 7.24
CA LEU A 205 8.12 -4.41 7.67
C LEU A 205 8.10 -4.29 9.19
N CYS A 206 7.09 -4.83 9.87
CA CYS A 206 7.03 -4.80 11.32
C CYS A 206 8.13 -5.67 11.97
N PHE A 207 8.36 -6.88 11.44
CA PHE A 207 9.32 -7.84 11.96
C PHE A 207 10.77 -7.32 11.87
N PHE A 208 11.22 -6.85 10.70
CA PHE A 208 12.59 -6.37 10.51
C PHE A 208 12.91 -5.08 11.28
N ASN A 209 11.91 -4.39 11.84
CA ASN A 209 12.05 -3.14 12.58
C ASN A 209 11.59 -3.26 14.06
N ASP A 210 11.39 -4.49 14.56
CA ASP A 210 10.97 -4.80 15.94
C ASP A 210 9.68 -4.07 16.39
N ILE A 211 8.75 -3.91 15.45
CA ILE A 211 7.48 -3.19 15.65
C ILE A 211 6.39 -4.19 16.07
N GLN A 212 5.78 -3.98 17.23
CA GLN A 212 4.63 -4.77 17.67
C GLN A 212 3.33 -4.13 17.17
N ILE A 213 2.74 -4.68 16.10
CA ILE A 213 1.53 -4.15 15.46
C ILE A 213 0.24 -4.76 16.01
N GLU A 214 -0.67 -3.89 16.44
CA GLU A 214 -2.09 -4.19 16.62
C GLU A 214 -2.92 -3.43 15.58
N SER A 215 -4.11 -3.94 15.23
CA SER A 215 -5.08 -3.22 14.40
C SER A 215 -6.49 -3.36 14.94
N GLN A 216 -7.24 -2.26 14.97
CA GLN A 216 -8.62 -2.22 15.45
C GLN A 216 -9.50 -1.43 14.47
N TRP A 217 -10.68 -1.97 14.17
CA TRP A 217 -11.69 -1.25 13.41
C TRP A 217 -12.32 -0.11 14.23
N ILE A 218 -12.58 1.02 13.56
CA ILE A 218 -13.37 2.14 14.11
C ILE A 218 -14.49 2.57 13.16
N PRO A 219 -15.61 3.12 13.66
CA PRO A 219 -16.62 3.73 12.80
C PRO A 219 -16.05 4.89 11.97
N ARG A 220 -16.48 5.05 10.71
CA ARG A 220 -16.01 6.14 9.82
C ARG A 220 -16.22 7.54 10.42
N THR A 221 -17.24 7.71 11.27
CA THR A 221 -17.49 8.96 12.02
C THR A 221 -16.36 9.34 12.99
N GLN A 222 -15.49 8.40 13.36
CA GLN A 222 -14.31 8.60 14.20
C GLN A 222 -13.00 8.69 13.38
N ASN A 223 -13.02 8.36 12.07
CA ASN A 223 -11.84 8.35 11.20
C ASN A 223 -11.70 9.63 10.33
N GLN A 224 -12.43 10.70 10.66
CA GLN A 224 -12.62 11.88 9.78
C GLN A 224 -11.32 12.54 9.32
N ILE A 225 -10.27 12.56 10.16
CA ILE A 225 -8.99 13.19 9.80
C ILE A 225 -8.25 12.34 8.75
N ALA A 226 -8.28 11.02 8.85
CA ALA A 226 -7.68 10.14 7.84
C ALA A 226 -8.51 10.12 6.55
N ASP A 227 -9.85 10.13 6.65
CA ASP A 227 -10.78 10.28 5.51
C ASP A 227 -10.58 11.61 4.75
N ALA A 228 -10.31 12.71 5.47
CA ALA A 228 -9.95 13.98 4.85
C ALA A 228 -8.59 13.92 4.14
N LEU A 229 -7.59 13.25 4.73
CA LEU A 229 -6.25 13.08 4.13
C LEU A 229 -6.28 12.12 2.92
N SER A 230 -7.09 11.06 2.95
CA SER A 230 -7.20 10.12 1.82
C SER A 230 -7.88 10.74 0.60
N LYS A 231 -8.68 11.79 0.83
CA LYS A 231 -9.35 12.62 -0.19
C LYS A 231 -8.60 13.92 -0.50
N ALA A 232 -7.52 14.25 0.20
CA ALA A 232 -6.73 15.45 0.00
C ALA A 232 -6.02 15.38 -1.36
N THR A 233 -6.74 15.85 -2.38
CA THR A 233 -6.24 15.99 -3.75
C THR A 233 -5.53 17.35 -3.83
N ASP A 234 -4.38 17.42 -4.49
CA ASP A 234 -3.76 18.72 -4.80
C ASP A 234 -4.74 19.51 -5.69
N LEU A 235 -5.17 20.68 -5.24
CA LEU A 235 -6.27 21.43 -5.84
C LEU A 235 -5.89 22.05 -7.19
N ASP A 236 -4.59 22.21 -7.42
CA ASP A 236 -4.02 22.80 -8.63
C ASP A 236 -3.57 21.74 -9.67
N ASP A 237 -3.88 20.46 -9.43
CA ASP A 237 -3.52 19.35 -10.34
C ASP A 237 -4.51 19.28 -11.52
N TYR A 238 -4.05 19.72 -12.70
CA TYR A 238 -4.80 19.69 -13.96
C TYR A 238 -4.15 18.73 -14.96
N SER A 239 -4.95 17.93 -15.65
CA SER A 239 -4.47 17.00 -16.68
C SER A 239 -5.17 17.24 -18.02
N THR A 240 -4.36 17.52 -19.05
CA THR A 240 -4.82 17.65 -20.43
C THR A 240 -4.81 16.28 -21.11
N TYR A 241 -5.95 15.59 -21.15
CA TYR A 241 -6.16 14.44 -22.04
C TYR A 241 -6.74 14.92 -23.36
N TYR A 242 -6.27 14.41 -24.50
CA TYR A 242 -6.91 14.66 -25.79
C TYR A 242 -7.07 13.43 -26.68
N MET A 243 -8.25 13.41 -27.28
CA MET A 243 -8.92 12.59 -28.31
C MET A 243 -8.14 11.57 -29.17
N PRO A 244 -8.83 10.57 -29.79
CA PRO A 244 -8.23 9.31 -30.27
C PRO A 244 -7.31 9.38 -31.51
N ASN A 245 -7.05 10.56 -32.08
CA ASN A 245 -6.55 10.68 -33.46
C ASN A 245 -5.07 11.10 -33.59
N GLY A 246 -4.28 11.03 -32.51
CA GLY A 246 -2.80 11.05 -32.61
C GLY A 246 -2.07 11.85 -31.54
N VAL A 247 -1.11 11.18 -30.89
CA VAL A 247 0.08 11.72 -30.22
C VAL A 247 -0.10 12.98 -29.35
N LEU A 248 -0.38 12.76 -28.06
CA LEU A 248 0.56 13.10 -26.98
C LEU A 248 0.07 12.47 -25.66
N SER A 249 0.73 11.39 -25.23
CA SER A 249 0.54 10.81 -23.89
C SER A 249 1.86 10.89 -23.13
N PRO A 250 1.95 11.62 -22.00
CA PRO A 250 3.18 11.72 -21.21
C PRO A 250 3.64 10.40 -20.55
N SER A 251 2.92 9.28 -20.75
CA SER A 251 3.12 8.03 -20.00
C SER A 251 3.23 6.77 -20.87
N ILE A 252 3.45 6.90 -22.19
CA ILE A 252 3.74 5.75 -23.08
C ILE A 252 5.23 5.69 -23.46
N ASP A 253 5.87 6.85 -23.68
CA ASP A 253 7.30 6.96 -23.99
C ASP A 253 8.07 7.76 -22.91
N ALA A 254 7.75 7.53 -21.63
CA ALA A 254 8.37 8.24 -20.52
C ALA A 254 9.79 7.70 -20.22
N GLU A 255 10.82 8.41 -20.69
CA GLU A 255 12.23 8.02 -20.58
C GLU A 255 12.75 7.89 -19.13
N ALA A 256 12.18 8.65 -18.18
CA ALA A 256 12.62 8.66 -16.78
C ALA A 256 11.46 8.72 -15.77
N VAL A 257 11.70 8.15 -14.59
CA VAL A 257 10.76 8.18 -13.44
C VAL A 257 10.65 9.58 -12.81
N ASP A 258 11.73 10.36 -12.90
CA ASP A 258 11.76 11.80 -12.56
C ASP A 258 12.40 12.55 -13.73
N CYS A 259 11.64 13.39 -14.42
CA CYS A 259 12.12 14.14 -15.58
C CYS A 259 13.16 15.21 -15.21
N PHE A 260 13.23 15.65 -13.96
CA PHE A 260 14.27 16.58 -13.48
C PHE A 260 15.64 15.92 -13.28
N THR A 261 15.74 14.59 -13.40
CA THR A 261 17.04 13.90 -13.46
C THR A 261 17.67 13.92 -14.86
N GLN A 262 16.91 14.28 -15.89
CA GLN A 262 17.35 14.21 -17.29
C GLN A 262 17.86 15.56 -17.80
N ASN A 263 18.82 15.51 -18.73
CA ASN A 263 19.37 16.71 -19.36
C ASN A 263 18.52 17.11 -20.58
N TRP A 264 17.84 18.26 -20.48
CA TRP A 264 16.92 18.75 -21.51
C TRP A 264 17.60 19.56 -22.64
N SER A 265 18.94 19.63 -22.69
CA SER A 265 19.69 20.55 -23.57
C SER A 265 19.56 20.27 -25.08
N ASN A 266 19.30 19.03 -25.46
CA ASN A 266 19.41 18.58 -26.85
C ASN A 266 18.04 18.46 -27.54
N ASP A 267 16.96 18.63 -26.79
CA ASP A 267 15.61 18.21 -27.17
C ASP A 267 14.65 19.39 -27.29
N THR A 268 13.58 19.18 -28.06
CA THR A 268 12.44 20.11 -28.17
C THR A 268 11.39 19.73 -27.13
N ASN A 269 11.54 20.26 -25.93
CA ASN A 269 10.77 19.86 -24.75
C ASN A 269 9.31 20.34 -24.83
N TRP A 270 8.35 19.43 -24.77
CA TRP A 270 6.92 19.74 -24.69
C TRP A 270 6.44 19.64 -23.24
N LEU A 271 6.21 20.79 -22.61
CA LEU A 271 6.01 20.91 -21.16
C LEU A 271 4.57 21.31 -20.83
N CYS A 272 3.83 20.42 -20.19
CA CYS A 272 2.51 20.70 -19.60
C CYS A 272 2.49 20.25 -18.11
N PRO A 273 3.28 20.90 -17.23
CA PRO A 273 3.39 20.48 -15.83
C PRO A 273 2.19 20.95 -14.98
N PRO A 274 1.83 20.20 -13.91
CA PRO A 274 0.99 20.70 -12.83
C PRO A 274 1.50 22.04 -12.29
N VAL A 275 0.60 22.90 -11.76
CA VAL A 275 0.92 24.27 -11.35
C VAL A 275 2.09 24.35 -10.37
N SER A 276 2.11 23.43 -9.39
CA SER A 276 3.16 23.29 -8.38
C SER A 276 4.55 23.01 -8.97
N LEU A 277 4.60 22.36 -10.14
CA LEU A 277 5.84 22.02 -10.85
C LEU A 277 6.26 23.06 -11.91
N VAL A 278 5.43 24.05 -12.26
CA VAL A 278 5.79 25.09 -13.25
C VAL A 278 7.09 25.83 -12.88
N ILE A 279 7.27 26.18 -11.60
CA ILE A 279 8.49 26.86 -11.12
C ILE A 279 9.72 25.94 -11.20
N PRO A 280 9.71 24.70 -10.68
CA PRO A 280 10.73 23.68 -10.96
C PRO A 280 11.03 23.51 -12.46
N THR A 281 10.02 23.38 -13.31
CA THR A 281 10.16 23.21 -14.77
C THR A 281 10.90 24.37 -15.44
N ILE A 282 10.55 25.62 -15.13
CA ILE A 282 11.28 26.78 -15.68
C ILE A 282 12.74 26.79 -15.18
N ARG A 283 12.97 26.50 -13.89
CA ARG A 283 14.32 26.46 -13.31
C ARG A 283 15.20 25.38 -13.93
N HIS A 284 14.67 24.16 -14.09
CA HIS A 284 15.40 23.03 -14.66
C HIS A 284 15.70 23.23 -16.15
N MET A 285 14.73 23.77 -16.90
CA MET A 285 14.94 24.19 -18.28
C MET A 285 16.06 25.24 -18.39
N CYS A 286 16.12 26.22 -17.49
CA CYS A 286 17.23 27.18 -17.43
C CYS A 286 18.57 26.54 -17.06
N SER A 287 18.63 25.56 -16.14
CA SER A 287 19.89 24.90 -15.77
C SER A 287 20.43 23.94 -16.82
N CYS A 288 19.55 23.21 -17.52
CA CYS A 288 19.92 22.37 -18.65
C CYS A 288 20.16 23.16 -19.94
N LYS A 289 19.81 24.45 -19.98
CA LYS A 289 19.67 25.22 -21.23
C LYS A 289 18.75 24.53 -22.25
N GLY A 290 17.66 23.92 -21.77
CA GLY A 290 16.70 23.24 -22.62
C GLY A 290 15.87 24.22 -23.44
N THR A 291 15.42 23.79 -24.62
CA THR A 291 14.48 24.53 -25.47
C THR A 291 13.13 23.84 -25.52
N GLY A 292 12.03 24.59 -25.67
CA GLY A 292 10.72 23.95 -25.69
C GLY A 292 9.52 24.86 -25.82
N THR A 293 8.35 24.28 -25.52
CA THR A 293 7.06 24.96 -25.43
C THR A 293 6.45 24.67 -24.05
N LEU A 294 6.14 25.72 -23.29
CA LEU A 294 5.50 25.62 -21.97
C LEU A 294 4.01 25.97 -22.07
N ILE A 295 3.18 24.99 -21.74
CA ILE A 295 1.72 25.10 -21.71
C ILE A 295 1.30 25.32 -20.25
N VAL A 296 0.64 26.45 -19.99
CA VAL A 296 0.16 26.85 -18.65
C VAL A 296 -1.21 27.54 -18.73
N PRO A 297 -2.02 27.47 -17.65
CA PRO A 297 -3.22 28.29 -17.52
C PRO A 297 -2.85 29.78 -17.45
N TYR A 298 -3.67 30.66 -18.04
CA TYR A 298 -3.51 32.11 -17.85
C TYR A 298 -4.04 32.47 -16.46
N TRP A 299 -3.14 32.64 -15.50
CA TRP A 299 -3.52 32.83 -14.10
C TRP A 299 -2.70 33.94 -13.44
N PRO A 300 -3.08 35.23 -13.61
CA PRO A 300 -2.31 36.38 -13.13
C PRO A 300 -2.04 36.46 -11.62
N SER A 301 -2.80 35.71 -10.81
CA SER A 301 -2.64 35.60 -9.35
C SER A 301 -1.93 34.32 -8.89
N ALA A 302 -1.48 33.45 -9.79
CA ALA A 302 -0.71 32.26 -9.43
C ALA A 302 0.75 32.60 -9.08
N ILE A 303 1.34 31.82 -8.17
CA ILE A 303 2.70 32.04 -7.66
C ILE A 303 3.79 31.95 -8.75
N PHE A 304 3.55 31.19 -9.83
CA PHE A 304 4.45 31.10 -10.98
C PHE A 304 4.34 32.30 -11.94
N TRP A 305 3.24 33.07 -11.88
CA TRP A 305 2.95 34.08 -12.89
C TRP A 305 4.01 35.19 -13.03
N PRO A 306 4.62 35.71 -11.93
CA PRO A 306 5.69 36.70 -12.04
C PRO A 306 6.96 36.19 -12.74
N MET A 307 7.18 34.86 -12.83
CA MET A 307 8.27 34.30 -13.63
C MET A 307 7.98 34.34 -15.13
N ILE A 308 6.71 34.34 -15.54
CA ILE A 308 6.27 34.35 -16.94
C ILE A 308 5.97 35.78 -17.42
N MET A 309 5.31 36.59 -16.59
CA MET A 309 5.13 38.02 -16.80
C MET A 309 5.60 38.83 -15.59
N PRO A 310 6.90 39.17 -15.51
CA PRO A 310 7.45 40.01 -14.44
C PRO A 310 6.95 41.47 -14.44
N GLY A 311 6.17 41.88 -15.46
CA GLY A 311 5.46 43.17 -15.44
C GLY A 311 4.19 43.14 -16.29
N PRO A 312 3.28 44.13 -16.14
CA PRO A 312 2.04 44.20 -16.91
C PRO A 312 2.31 44.23 -18.42
N GLY A 313 1.84 43.21 -19.14
CA GLY A 313 2.05 43.06 -20.59
C GLY A 313 3.49 42.73 -21.00
N ARG A 314 4.42 42.55 -20.06
CA ARG A 314 5.84 42.25 -20.34
C ARG A 314 6.15 40.81 -19.92
N TYR A 315 6.29 39.93 -20.91
CA TYR A 315 6.80 38.59 -20.70
C TYR A 315 8.28 38.60 -20.27
N ALA A 316 8.71 37.54 -19.60
CA ALA A 316 10.11 37.35 -19.23
C ALA A 316 11.00 37.18 -20.47
N SER A 317 12.27 37.60 -20.39
CA SER A 317 13.21 37.66 -21.53
C SER A 317 13.53 36.32 -22.17
N PHE A 318 13.24 35.19 -21.51
CA PHE A 318 13.40 33.85 -22.07
C PHE A 318 12.22 33.43 -22.97
N ILE A 319 11.08 34.12 -22.92
CA ILE A 319 9.88 33.85 -23.74
C ILE A 319 9.97 34.66 -25.04
N LYS A 320 9.87 33.98 -26.19
CA LYS A 320 9.86 34.63 -27.51
C LYS A 320 8.46 34.82 -28.08
N GLU A 321 7.65 33.77 -28.05
CA GLU A 321 6.31 33.76 -28.64
C GLU A 321 5.26 33.27 -27.65
N THR A 322 4.03 33.76 -27.78
CA THR A 322 2.88 33.28 -26.99
C THR A 322 1.66 33.06 -27.86
N LEU A 323 1.18 31.81 -27.90
CA LEU A 323 -0.05 31.42 -28.57
C LEU A 323 -1.20 31.35 -27.55
N VAL A 324 -2.40 31.78 -27.94
CA VAL A 324 -3.63 31.55 -27.16
C VAL A 324 -4.31 30.32 -27.74
N LEU A 325 -4.47 29.26 -26.95
CA LEU A 325 -5.17 28.05 -27.43
C LEU A 325 -6.66 28.36 -27.65
N PRO A 326 -7.29 27.82 -28.72
CA PRO A 326 -8.71 27.98 -28.96
C PRO A 326 -9.54 27.35 -27.82
N LYS A 327 -10.70 27.92 -27.52
CA LYS A 327 -11.61 27.39 -26.50
C LYS A 327 -12.24 26.07 -26.97
N CYS A 328 -11.70 24.94 -26.55
CA CYS A 328 -12.28 23.62 -26.78
C CYS A 328 -12.90 23.05 -25.49
N PRO A 329 -14.17 22.58 -25.49
CA PRO A 329 -14.88 22.12 -24.28
C PRO A 329 -14.23 20.98 -23.49
N HIS A 330 -13.26 20.27 -24.09
CA HIS A 330 -12.57 19.13 -23.50
C HIS A 330 -11.09 19.39 -23.22
N MET A 331 -10.60 20.61 -23.43
CA MET A 331 -9.19 20.98 -23.21
C MET A 331 -8.80 20.97 -21.72
N CYS A 332 -9.78 21.14 -20.83
CA CYS A 332 -9.57 21.10 -19.38
C CYS A 332 -10.60 20.15 -18.76
N ILE A 333 -10.13 19.02 -18.23
CA ILE A 333 -10.94 18.12 -17.42
C ILE A 333 -10.71 18.53 -15.95
N PRO A 334 -11.68 19.20 -15.29
CA PRO A 334 -11.52 19.57 -13.89
C PRO A 334 -11.40 18.31 -13.02
N GLY A 335 -10.42 18.30 -12.11
CA GLY A 335 -10.28 17.22 -11.14
C GLY A 335 -11.54 17.08 -10.28
N LYS A 336 -11.82 15.89 -9.74
CA LYS A 336 -13.06 15.66 -8.96
C LYS A 336 -13.14 16.55 -7.71
N GLY A 337 -12.01 16.99 -7.14
CA GLY A 337 -11.98 18.03 -6.10
C GLY A 337 -12.42 19.41 -6.62
N GLN A 338 -11.98 19.81 -7.82
CA GLN A 338 -12.40 21.05 -8.48
C GLN A 338 -13.90 21.03 -8.83
N LEU A 339 -14.46 19.90 -9.27
CA LEU A 339 -15.90 19.73 -9.50
C LEU A 339 -16.76 19.84 -8.23
N ILE A 340 -16.16 19.76 -7.04
CA ILE A 340 -16.81 20.00 -5.75
C ILE A 340 -16.60 21.46 -5.33
N ALA A 341 -15.37 21.97 -5.42
CA ALA A 341 -15.03 23.34 -5.04
C ALA A 341 -15.74 24.42 -5.89
N TYR A 342 -15.90 24.18 -7.20
CA TYR A 342 -16.50 25.13 -8.13
C TYR A 342 -18.02 24.97 -8.32
N GLN A 343 -18.72 24.30 -7.39
CA GLN A 343 -20.19 24.29 -7.36
C GLN A 343 -20.79 25.65 -6.99
N SER A 344 -20.03 26.49 -6.28
CA SER A 344 -20.48 27.81 -5.77
C SER A 344 -19.76 29.01 -6.37
N LYS A 345 -18.74 28.77 -7.22
CA LYS A 345 -17.92 29.81 -7.88
C LYS A 345 -17.46 29.30 -9.25
N PRO A 346 -17.38 30.14 -10.30
CA PRO A 346 -16.81 29.72 -11.58
C PRO A 346 -15.36 29.29 -11.43
N SER A 347 -14.95 28.25 -12.17
CA SER A 347 -13.57 27.77 -12.19
C SER A 347 -12.63 28.80 -12.83
N VAL A 348 -11.53 29.12 -12.16
CA VAL A 348 -10.49 30.04 -12.67
C VAL A 348 -9.83 29.55 -13.96
N PHE A 349 -9.91 28.25 -14.25
CA PHE A 349 -9.38 27.62 -15.45
C PHE A 349 -10.29 27.75 -16.70
N MET A 350 -11.54 28.22 -16.55
CA MET A 350 -12.55 28.18 -17.65
C MET A 350 -12.23 29.04 -18.88
N ASP A 351 -11.48 30.14 -18.71
CA ASP A 351 -11.57 31.25 -19.67
C ASP A 351 -10.35 31.48 -20.56
N LYS A 352 -9.12 31.22 -20.08
CA LYS A 352 -7.89 31.64 -20.76
C LYS A 352 -6.74 30.65 -20.52
N PHE A 353 -6.12 30.18 -21.60
CA PHE A 353 -4.81 29.52 -21.60
C PHE A 353 -3.87 30.31 -22.51
N ARG A 354 -2.62 30.52 -22.08
CA ARG A 354 -1.58 31.11 -22.91
C ARG A 354 -0.38 30.18 -22.92
N VAL A 355 -0.08 29.63 -24.10
CA VAL A 355 1.21 29.00 -24.37
C VAL A 355 2.28 30.07 -24.27
N ALA A 356 3.42 29.74 -23.67
CA ALA A 356 4.65 30.52 -23.77
C ALA A 356 5.76 29.63 -24.33
N GLN A 357 6.45 30.08 -25.37
CA GLN A 357 7.61 29.39 -25.93
C GLN A 357 8.93 29.95 -25.36
N PRO A 358 9.68 29.19 -24.54
CA PRO A 358 11.01 29.57 -24.06
C PRO A 358 12.18 29.03 -24.89
N ILE A 359 13.01 29.93 -25.45
CA ILE A 359 14.24 29.68 -26.25
C ILE A 359 15.08 30.97 -26.25
N TRP A 360 16.39 31.12 -25.97
CA TRP A 360 17.59 30.29 -25.77
C TRP A 360 18.55 31.13 -24.88
N LEU A 361 19.46 30.54 -24.10
CA LEU A 361 20.80 31.10 -23.80
C LEU A 361 21.81 30.01 -23.39
#